data_AF-A0A0D2MBC8-F1
#
_entry.id   AF-A0A0D2MBC8-F1
#
_cell.length_a   1.000
_cell.length_b   1.000
_cell.length_c   1.000
_cell.angle_alpha   90.00
_cell.angle_beta   90.00
_cell.angle_gamma   90.00
#
_symmetry.space_group_name_H-M   'P 1'
#
loop_
_entity.id
_entity.type
_entity.pdbx_description
1 polymer ?
#
loop_
_entity_poly.entity_id
_entity_poly.type
_entity_poly.pdbx_seq_one_letter_code
_entity_poly.pdbx_strand_id
1 'polypeptide(L)'
;MKVAYPHSQLFERLDSSLLSIKIARHSPCSQCQTCSGIHPPPKVDVVLDNHNDSSLGDLGQYGSDDDDEEVSSYLELCACGHNVKTHNADEEMLGPSEFARRGRVAVRLDELLQDSGRLLDFEYTDEDILSLRKQMGHPRGSISLVNINS
;
A
#
# COMPACT_ATOMS: atom_id res chain seq x y z
N MET A 1 -13.19 5.35 14.43
CA MET A 1 -12.01 6.10 13.95
C MET A 1 -11.76 5.65 12.54
N LYS A 2 -11.87 6.59 11.59
CA LYS A 2 -11.65 6.35 10.17
C LYS A 2 -10.28 6.88 9.77
N VAL A 3 -9.52 6.09 9.03
CA VAL A 3 -8.24 6.50 8.44
C VAL A 3 -8.30 6.36 6.93
N ALA A 4 -7.52 7.17 6.25
CA ALA A 4 -7.46 7.16 4.80
C ALA A 4 -6.40 6.18 4.27
N TYR A 5 -6.71 5.55 3.13
CA TYR A 5 -5.74 4.84 2.30
C TYR A 5 -5.57 5.56 0.95
N PRO A 6 -4.34 5.71 0.42
CA PRO A 6 -4.11 6.47 -0.81
C PRO A 6 -4.76 5.80 -2.03
N HIS A 7 -5.75 6.45 -2.63
CA HIS A 7 -6.52 5.97 -3.77
C HIS A 7 -5.75 6.10 -5.08
N SER A 8 -4.98 7.19 -5.25
CA SER A 8 -4.24 7.44 -6.48
C SER A 8 -3.30 6.28 -6.83
N GLN A 9 -3.39 5.80 -8.07
CA GLN A 9 -2.46 4.83 -8.66
C GLN A 9 -1.41 5.51 -9.54
N LEU A 10 -1.45 6.83 -9.66
CA LEU A 10 -0.47 7.55 -10.45
C LEU A 10 0.77 7.78 -9.60
N PHE A 11 1.85 7.03 -9.91
CA PHE A 11 3.13 7.13 -9.23
C PHE A 11 3.67 8.56 -9.14
N GLU A 12 3.44 9.39 -10.18
CA GLU A 12 3.87 10.79 -10.24
C GLU A 12 3.11 11.72 -9.28
N ARG A 13 1.93 11.31 -8.82
CA ARG A 13 1.09 12.06 -7.88
C ARG A 13 1.25 11.62 -6.43
N LEU A 14 2.00 10.55 -6.20
CA LEU A 14 2.28 10.04 -4.86
C LEU A 14 3.55 10.71 -4.33
N ASP A 15 3.44 11.38 -3.20
CA ASP A 15 4.60 11.80 -2.44
C ASP A 15 5.29 10.58 -1.79
N SER A 16 6.49 10.78 -1.24
CA SER A 16 7.22 9.70 -0.58
C SER A 16 6.43 9.10 0.60
N SER A 17 5.60 9.88 1.29
CA SER A 17 4.81 9.40 2.42
C SER A 17 3.70 8.43 1.98
N LEU A 18 2.87 8.82 1.01
CA LEU A 18 1.81 7.98 0.46
C LEU A 18 2.38 6.75 -0.24
N LEU A 19 3.51 6.91 -0.94
CA LEU A 19 4.21 5.79 -1.55
C LEU A 19 4.72 4.81 -0.49
N SER A 20 5.23 5.30 0.64
CA SER A 20 5.68 4.45 1.75
C SER A 20 4.54 3.62 2.34
N ILE A 21 3.34 4.19 2.47
CA ILE A 21 2.14 3.46 2.93
C ILE A 21 1.80 2.32 1.97
N LYS A 22 1.79 2.60 0.66
CA LYS A 22 1.55 1.56 -0.36
C LYS A 22 2.61 0.46 -0.32
N ILE A 23 3.89 0.82 -0.19
CA ILE A 23 4.99 -0.15 -0.08
C ILE A 23 4.81 -1.02 1.17
N ALA A 24 4.53 -0.39 2.32
CA ALA A 24 4.37 -1.08 3.59
C ALA A 24 3.21 -2.08 3.57
N ARG A 25 2.10 -1.76 2.89
CA ARG A 25 0.97 -2.70 2.70
C ARG A 25 1.37 -4.04 2.10
N HIS A 26 2.35 -4.04 1.21
CA HIS A 26 2.75 -5.23 0.46
C HIS A 26 4.10 -5.80 0.90
N SER A 27 4.66 -5.25 1.98
CA SER A 27 5.99 -5.62 2.47
C SER A 27 5.89 -6.25 3.86
N PRO A 28 6.58 -7.38 4.10
CA PRO A 28 6.54 -8.03 5.40
C PRO A 28 7.17 -7.14 6.48
N CYS A 29 6.71 -7.30 7.71
CA CYS A 29 7.31 -6.64 8.86
C CYS A 29 8.68 -7.25 9.16
N SER A 30 9.68 -6.43 9.49
CA SER A 30 11.01 -6.88 9.91
C SER A 30 11.06 -7.37 11.36
N GLN A 31 10.05 -7.04 12.17
CA GLN A 31 9.98 -7.39 13.60
C GLN A 31 9.01 -8.52 13.93
N CYS A 32 8.06 -8.83 13.04
CA CYS A 32 7.11 -9.92 13.20
C CYS A 32 7.32 -11.00 12.14
N GLN A 33 7.07 -12.26 12.49
CA GLN A 33 7.14 -13.36 11.52
C GLN A 33 5.83 -13.60 10.76
N THR A 34 4.71 -13.10 11.29
CA THR A 34 3.36 -13.37 10.77
C THR A 34 2.78 -12.22 9.94
N CYS A 35 3.37 -11.02 10.04
CA CYS A 35 2.85 -9.82 9.40
C CYS A 35 3.41 -9.69 7.97
N SER A 36 2.57 -9.95 6.98
CA SER A 36 2.93 -9.93 5.55
C SER A 36 2.83 -8.54 4.90
N GLY A 37 2.27 -7.56 5.62
CA GLY A 37 1.97 -6.24 5.11
C GLY A 37 1.35 -5.35 6.16
N ILE A 38 1.41 -4.02 5.98
CA ILE A 38 0.67 -3.08 6.82
C ILE A 38 -0.83 -3.31 6.61
N HIS A 39 -1.55 -3.46 7.72
CA HIS A 39 -3.00 -3.59 7.73
C HIS A 39 -3.57 -2.89 8.97
N PRO A 40 -4.80 -2.34 8.87
CA PRO A 40 -5.37 -1.53 9.94
C PRO A 40 -5.50 -2.31 11.26
N PRO A 41 -5.25 -1.66 12.42
CA PRO A 41 -5.59 -2.22 13.72
C PRO A 41 -7.08 -2.57 13.82
N PRO A 42 -7.45 -3.53 14.68
CA PRO A 42 -8.85 -3.88 14.88
C PRO A 42 -9.65 -2.65 15.33
N LYS A 43 -10.86 -2.49 14.79
CA LYS A 43 -11.78 -1.34 15.04
C LYS A 43 -11.37 -0.02 14.39
N VAL A 44 -10.34 -0.01 13.53
CA VAL A 44 -10.05 1.10 12.62
C VAL A 44 -10.74 0.81 11.30
N ASP A 45 -11.55 1.76 10.85
CA ASP A 45 -12.21 1.69 9.55
C ASP A 45 -11.33 2.41 8.52
N VAL A 46 -11.08 1.79 7.38
CA VAL A 46 -10.21 2.34 6.34
C VAL A 46 -11.07 2.74 5.16
N VAL A 47 -11.03 4.02 4.82
CA VAL A 47 -11.71 4.57 3.66
C VAL A 47 -10.67 5.04 2.63
N LEU A 48 -11.06 5.12 1.37
CA LEU A 48 -10.19 5.70 0.34
C LEU A 48 -10.08 7.21 0.56
N ASP A 49 -8.91 7.80 0.32
CA ASP A 49 -8.81 9.26 0.32
C ASP A 49 -9.61 9.84 -0.84
N ASN A 50 -10.36 10.90 -0.55
CA ASN A 50 -11.16 11.58 -1.56
C ASN A 50 -10.28 12.61 -2.28
N HIS A 51 -9.24 12.15 -2.97
CA HIS A 51 -8.53 13.00 -3.93
C HIS A 51 -9.37 13.09 -5.20
N ASN A 52 -10.25 14.08 -5.21
CA ASN A 52 -11.10 14.46 -6.34
C ASN A 52 -10.24 14.71 -7.60
N ASP A 53 -10.02 13.67 -8.40
CA ASP A 53 -9.43 13.76 -9.72
C ASP A 53 -10.41 14.33 -10.78
N SER A 54 -11.46 15.01 -10.34
CA SER A 54 -12.39 15.74 -11.21
C SER A 54 -11.78 17.08 -11.66
N SER A 55 -10.73 16.98 -12.47
CA SER A 55 -10.62 17.89 -13.60
C SER A 55 -11.63 17.40 -14.65
N LEU A 56 -12.84 17.94 -14.58
CA LEU A 56 -13.82 18.18 -15.66
C LEU A 56 -15.18 18.37 -14.97
N GLY A 57 -15.75 19.56 -15.14
CA GLY A 57 -16.91 20.05 -14.40
C GLY A 57 -18.23 19.30 -14.63
N ASP A 58 -19.30 19.92 -14.13
CA ASP A 58 -20.72 19.53 -14.29
C ASP A 58 -21.12 18.35 -13.37
N LEU A 59 -22.08 18.39 -12.44
CA LEU A 59 -23.24 19.23 -12.16
C LEU A 59 -23.57 19.07 -10.67
N GLY A 60 -24.14 20.09 -10.04
CA GLY A 60 -24.67 19.97 -8.68
C GLY A 60 -25.69 18.83 -8.55
N GLN A 61 -25.49 17.95 -7.58
CA GLN A 61 -26.49 17.03 -7.04
C GLN A 61 -26.28 16.96 -5.53
N TYR A 62 -26.99 17.79 -4.77
CA TYR A 62 -28.19 17.40 -4.01
C TYR A 62 -27.92 16.32 -2.94
N GLY A 63 -27.74 16.78 -1.70
CA GLY A 63 -28.16 16.10 -0.47
C GLY A 63 -27.45 14.80 -0.07
N SER A 64 -26.51 14.90 0.86
CA SER A 64 -26.41 13.92 1.95
C SER A 64 -25.98 14.65 3.22
N ASP A 65 -26.96 14.82 4.11
CA ASP A 65 -26.77 15.05 5.54
C ASP A 65 -26.08 13.80 6.12
N ASP A 66 -25.21 14.01 7.10
CA ASP A 66 -24.64 13.02 8.04
C ASP A 66 -23.74 11.90 7.47
N ASP A 67 -22.44 12.18 7.34
CA ASP A 67 -21.33 11.31 7.81
C ASP A 67 -19.92 11.87 7.49
N ASP A 68 -19.72 13.18 7.65
CA ASP A 68 -18.37 13.79 7.65
C ASP A 68 -17.66 13.49 8.98
N GLU A 69 -17.50 12.21 9.32
CA GLU A 69 -16.55 11.80 10.35
C GLU A 69 -15.15 12.02 9.75
N GLU A 70 -14.60 13.22 9.97
CA GLU A 70 -13.32 13.67 9.41
C GLU A 70 -12.26 12.56 9.47
N VAL A 71 -11.73 12.18 8.31
CA VAL A 71 -10.59 11.26 8.22
C VAL A 71 -9.42 11.85 9.01
N SER A 72 -9.08 11.22 10.12
CA SER A 72 -8.16 11.81 11.10
C SER A 72 -6.71 11.81 10.63
N SER A 73 -6.33 10.85 9.78
CA SER A 73 -4.98 10.67 9.26
C SER A 73 -4.93 9.55 8.21
N TYR A 74 -3.79 9.41 7.52
CA TYR A 74 -3.49 8.22 6.73
C TYR A 74 -3.12 7.01 7.60
N LEU A 75 -3.21 5.81 7.03
CA LEU A 75 -2.85 4.55 7.70
C LEU A 75 -1.31 4.39 7.84
N GLU A 76 -0.79 4.72 9.02
CA GLU A 76 0.67 4.65 9.31
C GLU A 76 1.08 3.56 10.32
N LEU A 77 0.10 2.97 11.03
CA LEU A 77 0.32 1.95 12.06
C LEU A 77 -0.36 0.63 11.68
N CYS A 78 0.39 -0.46 11.76
CA CYS A 78 -0.13 -1.81 11.53
C CYS A 78 -0.83 -2.37 12.77
N ALA A 79 -1.74 -3.33 12.59
CA ALA A 79 -2.28 -4.12 13.70
C ALA A 79 -1.21 -4.90 14.47
N CYS A 80 -0.04 -5.18 13.85
CA CYS A 80 1.10 -5.78 14.54
C CYS A 80 1.81 -4.82 15.51
N GLY A 81 1.39 -3.55 15.58
CA GLY A 81 1.93 -2.52 16.46
C GLY A 81 3.15 -1.78 15.91
N HIS A 82 3.60 -2.12 14.69
CA HIS A 82 4.74 -1.47 14.07
C HIS A 82 4.35 -0.57 12.89
N ASN A 83 5.21 0.43 12.62
CA ASN A 83 4.95 1.48 11.63
C ASN A 83 5.35 1.08 10.20
N VAL A 84 5.08 1.97 9.25
CA VAL A 84 5.48 1.87 7.83
C VAL A 84 6.97 1.51 7.65
N LYS A 85 7.89 2.13 8.40
CA LYS A 85 9.34 1.89 8.29
C LYS A 85 9.72 0.44 8.60
N THR A 86 9.13 -0.14 9.64
CA THR A 86 9.36 -1.56 9.98
C THR A 86 8.76 -2.54 8.97
N HIS A 87 7.88 -2.08 8.08
CA HIS A 87 7.40 -2.82 6.93
C HIS A 87 8.23 -2.51 5.67
N ASN A 88 9.53 -2.26 5.84
CA ASN A 88 10.49 -2.08 4.76
C ASN A 88 10.08 -1.00 3.72
N ALA A 89 9.51 0.10 4.22
CA ALA A 89 9.12 1.26 3.43
C ALA A 89 9.84 2.53 3.91
N ASP A 90 11.13 2.41 4.21
CA ASP A 90 11.98 3.54 4.60
C ASP A 90 12.89 3.95 3.43
N GLU A 91 12.61 5.11 2.84
CA GLU A 91 13.36 5.64 1.69
C GLU A 91 14.84 5.89 2.02
N GLU A 92 15.15 6.37 3.23
CA GLU A 92 16.52 6.66 3.66
C GLU A 92 17.35 5.37 3.76
N MET A 93 16.73 4.28 4.23
CA MET A 93 17.39 2.99 4.40
C MET A 93 17.52 2.23 3.07
N LEU A 94 16.52 2.29 2.20
CA LEU A 94 16.50 1.58 0.91
C LEU A 94 17.29 2.32 -0.17
N GLY A 95 17.37 3.65 -0.07
CA GLY A 95 17.79 4.53 -1.14
C GLY A 95 16.70 4.75 -2.19
N PRO A 96 16.77 5.87 -2.93
CA PRO A 96 15.68 6.34 -3.80
C PRO A 96 15.37 5.37 -4.96
N SER A 97 16.38 4.65 -5.47
CA SER A 97 16.19 3.71 -6.58
C SER A 97 15.35 2.49 -6.18
N GLU A 98 15.65 1.89 -5.03
CA GLU A 98 14.94 0.72 -4.52
C GLU A 98 13.57 1.11 -3.97
N PHE A 99 13.46 2.26 -3.30
CA PHE A 99 12.19 2.82 -2.85
C PHE A 99 11.24 3.03 -4.03
N ALA A 100 11.70 3.68 -5.11
CA ALA A 100 10.90 3.87 -6.31
C ALA A 100 10.55 2.55 -7.01
N ARG A 101 11.46 1.56 -7.00
CA ARG A 101 11.18 0.22 -7.56
C ARG A 101 10.05 -0.47 -6.80
N ARG A 102 10.13 -0.52 -5.46
CA ARG A 102 9.08 -1.09 -4.61
C ARG A 102 7.78 -0.32 -4.73
N GLY A 103 7.86 1.00 -4.83
CA GLY A 103 6.71 1.87 -5.04
C GLY A 103 5.95 1.53 -6.32
N ARG A 104 6.64 1.32 -7.45
CA ARG A 104 5.99 0.88 -8.71
C ARG A 104 5.31 -0.47 -8.58
N VAL A 105 5.92 -1.42 -7.88
CA VAL A 105 5.32 -2.75 -7.64
C VAL A 105 4.09 -2.62 -6.73
N ALA A 106 4.17 -1.80 -5.69
CA ALA A 106 3.07 -1.56 -4.76
C ALA A 106 1.87 -0.88 -5.43
N VAL A 107 2.12 0.13 -6.28
CA VAL A 107 1.08 0.75 -7.12
C VAL A 107 0.43 -0.29 -8.02
N ARG A 108 1.22 -1.14 -8.69
CA ARG A 108 0.67 -2.19 -9.55
C ARG A 108 -0.18 -3.22 -8.78
N LEU A 109 0.23 -3.56 -7.57
CA LEU A 109 -0.55 -4.41 -6.67
C LEU A 109 -1.89 -3.77 -6.29
N ASP A 110 -1.87 -2.48 -5.95
CA ASP A 110 -3.07 -1.73 -5.62
C ASP A 110 -4.02 -1.58 -6.83
N GLU A 111 -3.50 -1.39 -8.05
CA GLU A 111 -4.31 -1.39 -9.28
C GLU A 111 -5.10 -2.70 -9.43
N LEU A 112 -4.45 -3.85 -9.29
CA LEU A 112 -5.11 -5.17 -9.40
C LEU A 112 -6.18 -5.37 -8.33
N LEU A 113 -5.90 -4.91 -7.10
CA LEU A 113 -6.88 -4.97 -6.01
C LEU A 113 -8.03 -4.00 -6.23
N GLN A 114 -7.78 -2.83 -6.81
CA GLN A 114 -8.82 -1.85 -7.16
C GLN A 114 -9.72 -2.36 -8.27
N ASP A 115 -9.14 -2.91 -9.34
CA ASP A 115 -9.88 -3.46 -10.48
C ASP A 115 -10.83 -4.60 -10.06
N SER A 116 -10.46 -5.34 -9.02
CA SER A 116 -11.28 -6.42 -8.43
C SER A 116 -12.23 -5.96 -7.31
N GLY A 117 -12.23 -4.67 -6.96
CA GLY A 117 -13.04 -4.11 -5.87
C GLY A 117 -12.58 -4.52 -4.46
N ARG A 118 -11.33 -4.97 -4.32
CA ARG A 118 -10.72 -5.51 -3.09
C ARG A 118 -9.60 -4.62 -2.53
N LEU A 119 -9.51 -3.36 -2.96
CA LEU A 119 -8.46 -2.44 -2.52
C LEU A 119 -8.50 -2.19 -1.01
N LEU A 120 -9.64 -2.29 -0.34
CA LEU A 120 -9.72 -2.14 1.12
C LEU A 120 -9.74 -3.48 1.86
N ASP A 121 -9.66 -4.60 1.14
CA ASP A 121 -9.53 -5.94 1.71
C ASP A 121 -8.04 -6.24 1.94
N PHE A 122 -7.57 -5.98 3.16
CA PHE A 122 -6.16 -6.18 3.53
C PHE A 122 -5.80 -7.65 3.76
N GLU A 123 -6.79 -8.53 3.92
CA GLU A 123 -6.60 -9.97 4.14
C GLU A 123 -6.60 -10.77 2.84
N TYR A 124 -7.17 -10.21 1.77
CA TYR A 124 -7.21 -10.87 0.47
C TYR A 124 -5.82 -11.15 -0.12
N THR A 125 -5.66 -12.37 -0.61
CA THR A 125 -4.48 -12.81 -1.35
C THR A 125 -4.85 -13.82 -2.42
N ASP A 126 -4.29 -13.68 -3.62
CA ASP A 126 -4.30 -14.69 -4.68
C ASP A 126 -2.87 -14.93 -5.21
N GLU A 127 -2.73 -15.79 -6.22
CA GLU A 127 -1.43 -16.15 -6.80
C GLU A 127 -0.68 -14.97 -7.41
N ASP A 128 -1.40 -14.02 -8.02
CA ASP A 128 -0.80 -12.84 -8.67
C ASP A 128 -0.29 -11.86 -7.60
N ILE A 129 -1.11 -11.58 -6.59
CA ILE A 129 -0.75 -10.74 -5.44
C ILE A 129 0.46 -11.32 -4.71
N LEU A 130 0.47 -12.63 -4.44
CA LEU A 130 1.59 -13.29 -3.78
C LEU A 130 2.86 -13.25 -4.63
N SER A 131 2.74 -13.43 -5.95
CA SER A 131 3.87 -13.40 -6.87
C SER A 131 4.51 -12.01 -6.98
N LEU A 132 3.71 -10.96 -6.97
CA LEU A 132 4.19 -9.57 -6.95
C LEU A 132 4.80 -9.19 -5.60
N ARG A 133 4.20 -9.62 -4.47
CA ARG A 133 4.75 -9.39 -3.12
C ARG A 133 6.16 -9.96 -2.94
N LYS A 134 6.50 -11.10 -3.59
CA LYS A 134 7.87 -11.63 -3.59
C LYS A 134 8.89 -10.61 -4.13
N GLN A 135 8.49 -9.74 -5.06
CA GLN A 135 9.37 -8.72 -5.61
C GLN A 135 9.63 -7.56 -4.64
N MET A 136 8.91 -7.46 -3.52
CA MET A 136 9.10 -6.42 -2.51
C MET A 136 10.36 -6.67 -1.65
N GLY A 137 10.76 -7.93 -1.45
CA GLY A 137 11.92 -8.29 -0.63
C GLY A 137 13.22 -8.57 -1.39
N HIS A 138 13.14 -8.89 -2.69
CA HIS A 138 14.32 -9.27 -3.48
C HIS A 138 14.93 -8.06 -4.22
N PRO A 139 16.22 -7.76 -4.01
CA PRO A 139 16.95 -6.88 -4.91
C PRO A 139 16.90 -7.48 -6.32
N ARG A 140 16.59 -6.68 -7.34
CA ARG A 140 16.72 -7.12 -8.73
C ARG A 140 18.21 -7.38 -9.00
N GLY A 141 18.63 -8.65 -8.94
CA GLY A 141 20.02 -9.04 -9.21
C GLY A 141 20.45 -10.40 -8.66
N SER A 142 19.75 -11.01 -7.70
CA SER A 142 20.07 -12.38 -7.28
C SER A 142 19.42 -13.39 -8.22
N ILE A 143 20.01 -13.58 -9.41
CA ILE A 143 19.90 -14.86 -10.09
C ILE A 143 20.45 -15.88 -9.10
N SER A 144 19.57 -16.68 -8.48
CA SER A 144 20.01 -17.87 -7.77
C SER A 144 20.67 -18.78 -8.80
N LEU A 145 22.00 -18.74 -8.87
CA LEU A 145 22.79 -19.74 -9.57
C LEU A 145 22.48 -21.07 -8.88
N VAL A 146 21.52 -21.81 -9.42
CA VAL A 146 21.28 -23.20 -9.06
C VAL A 146 22.53 -23.95 -9.47
N ASN A 147 23.37 -24.26 -8.48
CA ASN A 147 24.58 -25.03 -8.70
C ASN A 147 24.17 -26.49 -8.95
N ILE A 148 23.95 -26.85 -10.22
CA ILE A 148 23.70 -28.21 -10.64
C ILE A 148 25.06 -28.92 -10.67
N ASN A 149 25.45 -29.51 -9.54
CA ASN A 149 26.52 -30.50 -9.51
C ASN A 149 25.87 -31.88 -9.66
N SER A 150 25.96 -32.44 -10.87
CA SER A 150 25.77 -33.87 -11.16
C SER A 150 27.12 -34.56 -11.26
#